data_AF-U6CY28-F1
#
_entry.id   AF-U6CY28-F1
#
_cell.length_a   1.000
_cell.length_b   1.000
_cell.length_c   1.000
_cell.angle_alpha   90.00
_cell.angle_beta   90.00
_cell.angle_gamma   90.00
#
_symmetry.space_group_name_H-M   'P 1'
#
loop_
_entity.id
_entity.type
_entity.pdbx_description
1 polymer ?
#
loop_
_entity_poly.entity_id
_entity_poly.type
_entity_poly.pdbx_seq_one_letter_code
_entity_poly.pdbx_strand_id
1 'polypeptide(L)'
;VSKVLEEFDVEEQPKTMLENRFPNIKIIESGVKELKSKEHCIVTGDGSQHVYKKLCLCAGAKPKLICEGNPYVLGIRDTDSAQEFQKQLTKAKRIMIIGNGGIALELV
;
A
#
# COMPACT_ATOMS: atom_id res chain seq x y z
N VAL A 1 -18.39 -29.22 -7.13
CA VAL A 1 -18.01 -27.87 -6.66
C VAL A 1 -16.79 -27.45 -7.46
N SER A 2 -16.96 -26.52 -8.39
CA SER A 2 -15.86 -26.10 -9.29
C SER A 2 -14.99 -25.09 -8.55
N LYS A 3 -13.75 -25.47 -8.21
CA LYS A 3 -12.71 -24.52 -7.79
C LYS A 3 -12.06 -23.99 -9.06
N VAL A 4 -12.50 -22.83 -9.54
CA VAL A 4 -11.68 -22.07 -10.48
C VAL A 4 -10.59 -21.42 -9.63
N LEU A 5 -9.36 -21.92 -9.72
CA LEU A 5 -8.19 -21.20 -9.25
C LEU A 5 -8.03 -20.01 -10.20
N GLU A 6 -8.46 -18.82 -9.76
CA GLU A 6 -8.04 -17.59 -10.42
C GLU A 6 -6.61 -17.31 -9.98
N GLU A 7 -5.68 -17.44 -10.92
CA GLU A 7 -4.29 -17.04 -10.76
C GLU A 7 -4.19 -15.55 -11.09
N PHE A 8 -3.79 -14.75 -10.11
CA PHE A 8 -3.60 -13.31 -10.25
C PHE A 8 -2.12 -13.01 -10.10
N ASP A 9 -1.46 -12.75 -11.23
CA ASP A 9 -0.04 -12.45 -11.27
C ASP A 9 0.19 -10.94 -11.11
N VAL A 10 1.08 -10.57 -10.19
CA VAL A 10 1.41 -9.18 -9.86
C VAL A 10 2.90 -8.99 -10.05
N GLU A 11 3.26 -8.15 -11.02
CA GLU A 11 4.64 -7.80 -11.30
C GLU A 11 4.93 -6.35 -10.92
N GLU A 12 6.10 -6.14 -10.30
CA GLU A 12 6.62 -4.80 -10.03
C GLU A 12 7.21 -4.21 -11.32
N GLN A 13 6.79 -3.00 -11.68
CA GLN A 13 7.19 -2.34 -12.92
C GLN A 13 7.64 -0.89 -12.66
N PRO A 14 8.60 -0.36 -13.44
CA PRO A 14 9.01 1.03 -13.30
C PRO A 14 7.86 2.00 -13.59
N LYS A 15 7.81 3.12 -12.86
CA LYS A 15 6.81 4.19 -13.10
C LYS A 15 6.77 4.68 -14.55
N THR A 16 7.93 4.70 -15.21
CA THR A 16 8.08 5.15 -16.59
C THR A 16 7.33 4.26 -17.58
N MET A 17 7.02 3.00 -17.22
CA MET A 17 6.27 2.09 -18.10
C MET A 17 4.93 2.69 -18.53
N LEU A 18 4.17 3.24 -17.58
CA LEU A 18 2.87 3.82 -17.86
C LEU A 18 2.97 5.15 -18.63
N GLU A 19 3.92 6.01 -18.28
CA GLU A 19 4.14 7.28 -19.00
C GLU A 19 4.61 7.04 -20.45
N ASN A 20 5.47 6.05 -20.66
CA ASN A 20 5.94 5.65 -21.99
C ASN A 20 4.81 5.03 -22.83
N ARG A 21 3.92 4.25 -22.20
CA ARG A 21 2.82 3.58 -22.89
C ARG A 21 1.64 4.52 -23.18
N PHE A 22 1.40 5.49 -22.31
CA PHE A 22 0.26 6.39 -22.39
C PHE A 22 0.71 7.86 -22.22
N PRO A 23 0.86 8.62 -23.32
CA PRO A 23 1.40 9.99 -23.26
C PRO A 23 0.50 10.99 -22.54
N ASN A 24 -0.76 10.63 -22.28
CA ASN A 24 -1.74 11.44 -21.54
C ASN A 24 -1.77 11.13 -20.03
N ILE A 25 -0.95 10.19 -19.56
CA ILE A 25 -0.82 9.86 -18.14
C ILE A 25 0.48 10.45 -17.63
N LYS A 26 0.39 11.19 -16.53
CA LYS A 26 1.54 11.70 -15.79
C LYS A 26 1.58 11.04 -14.42
N ILE A 27 2.71 10.50 -14.04
CA ILE A 27 2.90 9.87 -12.74
C ILE A 27 3.74 10.77 -11.86
N ILE A 28 3.24 11.04 -10.66
CA ILE A 28 3.89 11.87 -9.67
C ILE A 28 4.12 11.00 -8.45
N GLU A 29 5.38 10.69 -8.19
CA GLU A 29 5.80 9.92 -7.03
C GLU A 29 6.00 10.89 -5.86
N SER A 30 4.91 11.20 -5.15
CA SER A 30 4.95 12.05 -3.97
C SER A 30 3.73 11.79 -3.08
N GLY A 31 3.91 11.88 -1.77
CA GLY A 31 2.81 11.79 -0.82
C GLY A 31 1.94 13.05 -0.85
N VAL A 32 0.62 12.90 -0.90
CA VAL A 32 -0.31 14.02 -0.74
C VAL A 32 -0.40 14.39 0.74
N LYS A 33 -0.12 15.66 1.06
CA LYS A 33 -0.14 16.19 2.43
C LYS A 33 -1.46 16.88 2.75
N GLU A 34 -2.05 17.59 1.79
CA GLU A 34 -3.25 18.38 2.00
C GLU A 34 -4.15 18.36 0.75
N LEU A 35 -5.47 18.28 0.99
CA LEU A 35 -6.50 18.45 -0.04
C LEU A 35 -7.25 19.76 0.20
N LYS A 36 -7.01 20.75 -0.67
CA LYS A 36 -7.68 22.05 -0.68
C LYS A 36 -8.90 21.97 -1.60
N SER A 37 -10.01 21.43 -1.06
CA SER A 37 -11.17 21.05 -1.86
C SER A 37 -11.92 22.23 -2.49
N LYS A 38 -11.92 23.42 -1.85
CA LYS A 38 -12.61 24.61 -2.39
C LYS A 38 -11.85 25.20 -3.56
N GLU A 39 -10.53 25.16 -3.48
CA GLU A 39 -9.58 25.64 -4.47
C GLU A 39 -9.32 24.59 -5.57
N HIS A 40 -9.91 23.40 -5.45
CA HIS A 40 -9.68 22.27 -6.34
C HIS A 40 -8.18 21.96 -6.53
N CYS A 41 -7.43 21.94 -5.42
CA CYS A 41 -5.98 21.79 -5.43
C CYS A 41 -5.50 20.75 -4.40
N ILE A 42 -4.48 19.98 -4.74
CA ILE A 42 -3.74 19.13 -3.79
C ILE A 42 -2.35 19.69 -3.55
N VAL A 43 -1.86 19.55 -2.32
CA VAL A 43 -0.49 19.92 -1.93
C VAL A 43 0.26 18.65 -1.58
N THR A 44 1.41 18.43 -2.21
CA THR A 44 2.27 17.28 -1.97
C THR A 44 3.32 17.56 -0.90
N GLY A 45 4.02 16.52 -0.44
CA GLY A 45 4.99 16.61 0.66
C GLY A 45 6.15 17.58 0.41
N ASP A 46 6.53 17.76 -0.85
CA ASP A 46 7.53 18.72 -1.34
C ASP A 46 6.99 20.15 -1.49
N GLY A 47 5.70 20.38 -1.19
CA GLY A 47 5.05 21.69 -1.30
C GLY A 47 4.51 22.03 -2.69
N SER A 48 4.70 21.14 -3.68
CA SER A 48 4.13 21.28 -5.02
C SER A 48 2.60 21.29 -4.97
N GLN A 49 1.99 22.02 -5.90
CA GLN A 49 0.54 22.18 -5.99
C GLN A 49 0.02 21.63 -7.32
N HIS A 50 -1.06 20.85 -7.26
CA HIS A 50 -1.72 20.31 -8.45
C HIS A 50 -3.21 20.60 -8.44
N VAL A 51 -3.65 21.34 -9.47
CA VAL A 51 -5.07 21.70 -9.66
C VAL A 51 -5.78 20.60 -10.42
N TYR A 52 -7.02 20.28 -10.01
CA TYR A 52 -7.83 19.23 -10.63
C TYR A 52 -9.22 19.73 -11.00
N LYS A 53 -9.83 19.15 -12.03
CA LYS A 53 -11.26 19.34 -12.32
C LYS A 53 -12.13 18.32 -11.58
N LYS A 54 -11.66 17.07 -11.54
CA LYS A 54 -12.26 15.95 -10.81
C LYS A 54 -11.15 15.22 -10.07
N LEU A 55 -11.44 14.73 -8.87
CA LEU A 55 -10.51 13.99 -8.03
C LEU A 55 -11.10 12.63 -7.69
N CYS A 56 -10.30 11.58 -7.83
CA CYS A 56 -10.60 10.24 -7.33
C CYS A 56 -9.61 9.91 -6.22
N LEU A 57 -10.10 9.46 -5.06
CA LEU A 57 -9.26 9.11 -3.92
C LEU A 57 -9.12 7.59 -3.83
N CYS A 58 -7.91 7.10 -4.10
CA CYS A 58 -7.56 5.67 -4.07
C CYS A 58 -6.49 5.38 -3.00
N ALA A 59 -6.57 5.99 -1.82
CA ALA A 59 -5.52 5.95 -0.80
C ALA A 59 -5.41 4.63 -0.01
N GLY A 60 -6.26 3.64 -0.29
CA GLY A 60 -6.23 2.35 0.38
C GLY A 60 -6.52 2.44 1.89
N ALA A 61 -5.90 1.56 2.67
CA ALA A 61 -6.03 1.47 4.12
C ALA A 61 -4.72 1.00 4.76
N LYS A 62 -4.51 1.36 6.03
CA LYS A 62 -3.36 0.96 6.85
C LYS A 62 -3.78 -0.06 7.92
N PRO A 63 -2.93 -1.05 8.29
CA PRO A 63 -3.19 -1.92 9.43
C PRO A 63 -3.44 -1.14 10.73
N LYS A 64 -4.46 -1.57 11.48
CA LYS A 64 -4.70 -1.07 12.84
C LYS A 64 -3.80 -1.83 13.81
N LEU A 65 -2.65 -1.25 14.14
CA LEU A 65 -1.72 -1.86 15.09
C LEU A 65 -2.26 -1.80 16.52
N ILE A 66 -2.07 -2.88 17.27
CA ILE A 66 -2.46 -2.95 18.68
C ILE A 66 -1.53 -2.13 19.59
N CYS A 67 -0.31 -1.84 19.12
CA CYS A 67 0.70 -1.06 19.83
C CYS A 67 1.57 -0.36 18.78
N GLU A 68 1.26 0.90 18.50
CA GLU A 68 2.03 1.71 17.55
C GLU A 68 3.44 1.99 18.09
N GLY A 69 4.44 2.00 17.20
CA GLY A 69 5.83 2.29 17.54
C GLY A 69 6.61 1.14 18.19
N ASN A 70 5.97 0.02 18.53
CA ASN A 70 6.67 -1.14 19.06
C ASN A 70 7.38 -1.90 17.92
N PRO A 71 8.71 -2.11 17.99
CA PRO A 71 9.48 -2.74 16.91
C PRO A 71 9.14 -4.22 16.69
N TYR A 72 8.45 -4.87 17.62
CA TYR A 72 8.04 -6.27 17.52
C TYR A 72 6.59 -6.45 17.06
N VAL A 73 5.83 -5.36 16.89
CA VAL A 73 4.44 -5.39 16.43
C VAL A 73 4.41 -4.95 14.96
N LEU A 74 4.16 -5.92 14.08
CA LEU A 74 4.11 -5.72 12.65
C LEU A 74 2.66 -5.81 12.15
N GLY A 75 2.28 -4.92 11.25
CA GLY A 75 1.05 -5.05 10.46
C GLY A 75 1.40 -5.57 9.07
N ILE A 76 0.59 -6.48 8.53
CA ILE A 76 0.78 -7.08 7.20
C ILE A 76 -0.32 -6.56 6.28
N ARG A 77 0.05 -5.95 5.14
CA ARG A 77 -0.89 -5.38 4.17
C ARG A 77 -0.43 -5.43 2.71
N ASP A 78 0.84 -5.18 2.47
CA ASP A 78 1.45 -4.97 1.16
C ASP A 78 2.75 -5.80 1.03
N THR A 79 3.39 -5.72 -0.13
CA THR A 79 4.63 -6.45 -0.44
C THR A 79 5.76 -6.13 0.53
N ASP A 80 5.91 -4.86 0.91
CA ASP A 80 6.98 -4.41 1.78
C ASP A 80 6.81 -4.94 3.22
N SER A 81 5.59 -4.87 3.76
CA SER A 81 5.29 -5.44 5.08
C SER A 81 5.41 -6.95 5.12
N ALA A 82 5.09 -7.65 4.03
CA ALA A 82 5.32 -9.09 3.90
C ALA A 82 6.82 -9.44 3.89
N GLN A 83 7.64 -8.69 3.16
CA GLN A 83 9.10 -8.88 3.14
C GLN A 83 9.73 -8.61 4.52
N GLU A 84 9.33 -7.54 5.21
CA GLU A 84 9.83 -7.27 6.56
C GLU A 84 9.39 -8.37 7.55
N PHE A 85 8.16 -8.88 7.43
CA PHE A 85 7.73 -10.04 8.21
C PHE A 85 8.61 -11.28 7.96
N GLN A 86 8.88 -11.64 6.70
CA GLN A 86 9.76 -12.75 6.33
C GLN A 86 11.16 -12.59 6.93
N LYS A 87 11.73 -11.39 6.87
CA LYS A 87 13.03 -11.08 7.47
C LYS A 87 13.03 -11.26 8.98
N GLN A 88 11.97 -10.84 9.67
CA GLN A 88 11.86 -11.00 11.13
C GLN A 88 11.69 -12.48 11.52
N LEU A 89 10.98 -13.27 10.70
CA LEU A 89 10.85 -14.71 10.90
C LEU A 89 12.20 -15.45 10.92
N THR A 90 13.19 -15.00 10.14
CA THR A 90 14.52 -15.65 10.13
C THR A 90 15.22 -15.64 11.49
N LYS A 91 14.86 -14.70 12.37
CA LYS A 91 15.46 -14.52 13.70
C LYS A 91 14.51 -14.93 14.83
N ALA A 92 13.20 -14.92 14.58
CA ALA A 92 12.19 -15.18 15.58
C ALA A 92 12.12 -16.68 15.91
N LYS A 93 12.15 -17.02 17.20
CA LYS A 93 11.90 -18.40 17.68
C LYS A 93 10.41 -18.71 17.85
N ARG A 94 9.61 -17.67 18.12
CA ARG A 94 8.18 -17.74 18.39
C ARG A 94 7.53 -16.47 17.86
N ILE A 95 6.35 -16.62 17.29
CA ILE A 95 5.49 -15.52 16.85
C ILE A 95 4.11 -15.67 17.48
N MET A 96 3.39 -14.56 17.57
CA MET A 96 1.99 -14.53 17.96
C MET A 96 1.22 -13.79 16.87
N ILE A 97 0.19 -14.43 16.33
CA ILE A 97 -0.71 -13.82 15.34
C ILE A 97 -1.91 -13.27 16.09
N ILE A 98 -2.25 -12.01 15.82
CA ILE A 98 -3.34 -11.31 16.47
C ILE A 98 -4.36 -10.91 15.41
N GLY A 99 -5.51 -11.56 15.43
CA GLY A 99 -6.56 -11.45 14.42
C GLY A 99 -6.91 -12.81 13.82
N ASN A 100 -8.13 -12.93 13.31
CA ASN A 100 -8.69 -14.17 12.76
C ASN A 100 -9.32 -13.95 11.36
N GLY A 101 -8.89 -12.89 10.66
CA GLY A 101 -9.32 -12.61 9.28
C GLY A 101 -8.55 -13.43 8.24
N GLY A 102 -8.91 -13.26 6.96
CA GLY A 102 -8.31 -14.02 5.84
C GLY A 102 -6.79 -13.99 5.83
N ILE A 103 -6.17 -12.80 6.00
CA ILE A 103 -4.70 -12.67 6.05
C ILE A 103 -4.09 -13.52 7.18
N ALA A 104 -4.72 -13.58 8.35
CA ALA A 104 -4.22 -14.37 9.46
C ALA A 104 -4.36 -15.88 9.20
N LEU A 105 -5.43 -16.30 8.53
CA LEU A 105 -5.70 -17.70 8.18
C LEU A 105 -4.77 -18.23 7.08
N GLU A 106 -4.26 -17.36 6.22
CA GLU A 106 -3.28 -17.74 5.20
C GLU A 106 -1.85 -17.85 5.76
N LEU A 107 -1.61 -17.33 6.96
CA LEU A 107 -0.30 -17.36 7.62
C LEU A 107 -0.10 -18.58 8.56
N VAL A 108 -1.15 -19.33 8.86
CA VAL A 108 -1.13 -20.48 9.80
C VAL A 108 -1.36 -21.82 9.12
#